data_AF-A0A6P1JEY4-F1
#
_entry.id   AF-A0A6P1JEY4-F1
#
_cell.length_a   1.000
_cell.length_b   1.000
_cell.length_c   1.000
_cell.angle_alpha   90.00
_cell.angle_beta   90.00
_cell.angle_gamma   90.00
#
_symmetry.space_group_name_H-M   'P 1'
#
loop_
_entity.id
_entity.type
_entity.pdbx_description
1 polymer ?
#
loop_
_entity_poly.entity_id
_entity_poly.type
_entity_poly.pdbx_seq_one_letter_code
_entity_poly.pdbx_strand_id
1 'polypeptide(L)'
;MAAGIPGRTTAAHRRNVKNLKQVTREHNLPCALCGEPIDTYLDWRDPQAFAYDHKKSRIAYPELADDPANGQPSHSLCNKNKGAGDQKPGLGDPGRVW
;
A
#
# COMPACT_ATOMS: atom_id res chain seq x y z
N MET A 1 -15.15 23.10 -10.00
CA MET A 1 -13.99 22.90 -9.11
C MET A 1 -13.82 21.40 -8.92
N ALA A 2 -12.96 20.73 -9.68
CA ALA A 2 -12.70 19.30 -9.46
C ALA A 2 -11.97 19.17 -8.12
N ALA A 3 -12.71 18.89 -7.05
CA ALA A 3 -12.13 18.53 -5.76
C ALA A 3 -11.27 17.29 -6.01
N GLY A 4 -9.96 17.49 -6.17
CA GLY A 4 -9.02 16.41 -6.40
C GLY A 4 -9.20 15.36 -5.31
N ILE A 5 -9.13 14.08 -5.68
CA ILE A 5 -9.38 12.95 -4.79
C ILE A 5 -8.60 13.17 -3.47
N PRO A 6 -9.29 13.38 -2.33
CA PRO A 6 -8.68 13.85 -1.09
C PRO A 6 -7.59 12.89 -0.63
N GLY A 7 -6.40 13.41 -0.32
CA GLY A 7 -5.25 12.67 0.25
C GLY A 7 -4.23 12.07 -0.73
N ARG A 8 -4.18 12.44 -2.03
CA ARG A 8 -3.16 11.88 -2.98
C ARG A 8 -1.96 12.81 -3.13
N THR A 9 -2.17 14.11 -3.00
CA THR A 9 -1.18 15.15 -3.35
C THR A 9 -0.86 16.10 -2.19
N THR A 10 -1.43 15.87 -1.01
CA THR A 10 -1.21 16.69 0.18
C THR A 10 0.22 16.52 0.70
N ALA A 11 0.74 17.55 1.37
CA ALA A 11 2.03 17.46 2.07
C ALA A 11 1.98 16.45 3.24
N ALA A 12 0.80 16.27 3.85
CA ALA A 12 0.56 15.25 4.87
C ALA A 12 0.77 13.85 4.31
N HIS A 13 0.17 13.51 3.16
CA HIS A 13 0.36 12.21 2.52
C HIS A 13 1.83 11.90 2.24
N ARG A 14 2.60 12.86 1.69
CA ARG A 14 4.04 12.66 1.44
C ARG A 14 4.84 12.40 2.71
N ARG A 15 4.48 13.02 3.84
CA ARG A 15 5.10 12.75 5.15
C ARG A 15 4.75 11.36 5.63
N ASN A 16 3.49 10.95 5.55
CA ASN A 16 3.04 9.61 5.96
C ASN A 16 3.74 8.52 5.15
N VAL A 17 3.89 8.69 3.83
CA VAL A 17 4.60 7.75 2.96
C VAL A 17 6.07 7.61 3.37
N LYS A 18 6.77 8.72 3.61
CA LYS A 18 8.17 8.70 4.04
C LYS A 18 8.33 8.03 5.40
N ASN A 19 7.50 8.42 6.36
CA ASN A 19 7.52 7.86 7.72
C ASN A 19 7.26 6.35 7.69
N LEU A 20 6.23 5.91 6.94
CA LEU A 20 5.90 4.49 6.85
C LEU A 20 7.01 3.70 6.16
N LYS A 21 7.62 4.24 5.11
CA LYS A 21 8.76 3.60 4.44
C LYS A 21 9.95 3.44 5.39
N GLN A 22 10.23 4.47 6.20
CA GLN A 22 11.30 4.44 7.20
C GLN A 22 11.02 3.40 8.29
N VAL A 23 9.82 3.40 8.88
CA VAL A 23 9.42 2.42 9.91
C VAL A 23 9.45 1.00 9.33
N THR A 24 9.00 0.81 8.09
CA THR A 24 9.06 -0.49 7.39
C THR A 24 10.49 -0.97 7.26
N ARG A 25 11.43 -0.06 6.92
CA ARG A 25 12.85 -0.37 6.83
C ARG A 25 13.47 -0.67 8.19
N GLU A 26 13.14 0.10 9.22
CA GLU A 26 13.71 -0.04 10.57
C GLU A 26 13.21 -1.28 11.29
N HIS A 27 11.93 -1.60 11.15
CA HIS A 27 11.28 -2.73 11.83
C HIS A 27 11.06 -3.95 10.94
N ASN A 28 11.53 -3.90 9.68
CA ASN A 28 11.33 -4.94 8.67
C ASN A 28 9.86 -5.38 8.56
N LEU A 29 8.95 -4.40 8.49
CA LEU A 29 7.52 -4.68 8.51
C LEU A 29 7.11 -5.53 7.30
N PRO A 30 6.36 -6.63 7.50
CA PRO A 30 5.85 -7.43 6.41
C PRO A 30 4.73 -6.70 5.68
N CYS A 31 4.51 -7.09 4.43
CA CYS A 31 3.35 -6.67 3.65
C CYS A 31 2.06 -7.05 4.35
N ALA A 32 1.20 -6.08 4.60
CA ALA A 32 -0.08 -6.33 5.27
C ALA A 32 -1.06 -7.18 4.43
N LEU A 33 -0.78 -7.39 3.14
CA LEU A 33 -1.64 -8.15 2.23
C LEU A 33 -1.19 -9.61 2.07
N CYS A 34 0.10 -9.87 1.86
CA CYS A 34 0.63 -11.23 1.67
C CYS A 34 1.47 -11.75 2.85
N GLY A 35 1.90 -10.89 3.78
CA GLY A 35 2.73 -11.26 4.93
C GLY A 35 4.23 -11.38 4.64
N GLU A 36 4.67 -11.23 3.39
CA GLU A 36 6.09 -11.32 3.02
C GLU A 36 6.86 -10.03 3.32
N PRO A 37 8.18 -10.09 3.59
CA PRO A 37 8.99 -8.90 3.82
C PRO A 37 9.00 -7.96 2.61
N ILE A 38 9.06 -6.66 2.87
CA ILE A 38 9.12 -5.63 1.83
C ILE A 38 10.53 -5.07 1.73
N ASP A 39 11.14 -5.23 0.57
CA ASP A 39 12.40 -4.54 0.28
C ASP A 39 12.12 -3.06 -0.09
N THR A 40 12.56 -2.16 0.79
CA THR A 40 12.39 -0.72 0.63
C THR A 40 13.44 -0.07 -0.28
N TYR A 41 14.48 -0.81 -0.68
CA TYR A 41 15.54 -0.35 -1.59
C TYR A 41 15.21 -0.57 -3.06
N LEU A 42 14.22 -1.43 -3.36
CA LEU A 42 13.78 -1.66 -4.74
C LEU A 42 13.30 -0.37 -5.42
N ASP A 43 13.52 -0.31 -6.74
CA ASP A 43 13.00 0.76 -7.57
C ASP A 43 11.47 0.75 -7.54
N TRP A 44 10.86 1.93 -7.59
CA TRP A 44 9.40 2.09 -7.52
C TRP A 44 8.64 1.36 -8.66
N ARG A 45 9.31 1.00 -9.76
CA ARG A 45 8.75 0.20 -10.85
C ARG A 45 8.65 -1.28 -10.52
N ASP A 46 9.41 -1.75 -9.53
CA ASP A 46 9.43 -3.15 -9.15
C ASP A 46 8.09 -3.56 -8.53
N PRO A 47 7.52 -4.71 -8.92
CA PRO A 47 6.28 -5.23 -8.33
C PRO A 47 6.39 -5.47 -6.81
N GLN A 48 7.58 -5.79 -6.31
CA GLN A 48 7.86 -6.01 -4.89
C GLN A 48 8.35 -4.73 -4.17
N ALA A 49 8.35 -3.59 -4.85
CA ALA A 49 8.67 -2.33 -4.19
C ALA A 49 7.63 -1.96 -3.12
N PHE A 50 8.09 -1.23 -2.12
CA PHE A 50 7.23 -0.62 -1.12
C PHE A 50 6.17 0.30 -1.75
N ALA A 51 4.92 0.08 -1.37
CA ALA A 51 3.78 0.92 -1.68
C ALA A 51 2.98 1.26 -0.42
N TYR A 52 2.51 2.51 -0.35
CA TYR A 52 1.62 2.98 0.70
C TYR A 52 0.17 2.58 0.36
N ASP A 53 -0.34 1.56 1.03
CA ASP A 53 -1.74 1.13 0.91
C ASP A 53 -2.60 1.77 2.01
N HIS A 54 -3.86 2.02 1.69
CA HIS A 54 -4.85 2.49 2.65
C HIS A 54 -5.74 1.30 3.05
N LYS A 55 -5.81 1.02 4.36
CA LYS A 55 -6.66 -0.04 4.91
C LYS A 55 -8.12 0.16 4.48
N LYS A 56 -8.62 1.39 4.66
CA LYS A 56 -9.94 1.83 4.20
C LYS A 56 -9.80 2.66 2.93
N SER A 57 -10.70 2.40 1.98
CA SER A 57 -10.76 3.16 0.73
C SER A 57 -10.99 4.65 1.02
N ARG A 58 -10.15 5.49 0.42
CA ARG A 58 -10.24 6.95 0.52
C ARG A 58 -11.46 7.54 -0.18
N ILE A 59 -12.10 6.76 -1.06
CA ILE A 59 -13.35 7.17 -1.72
C ILE A 59 -14.52 7.02 -0.74
N ALA A 60 -14.53 5.93 0.03
CA ALA A 60 -15.57 5.67 1.02
C ALA A 60 -15.34 6.45 2.33
N TYR A 61 -14.07 6.69 2.70
CA TYR A 61 -13.68 7.36 3.93
C TYR A 61 -12.65 8.47 3.63
N PRO A 62 -13.08 9.61 3.02
CA PRO A 62 -12.18 10.71 2.66
C PRO A 62 -11.52 11.37 3.88
N GLU A 63 -12.16 11.34 5.04
CA GLU A 63 -11.63 11.85 6.30
C GLU A 63 -10.41 11.06 6.82
N LEU A 64 -10.30 9.79 6.43
CA LEU A 64 -9.17 8.91 6.78
C LEU A 64 -8.06 8.89 5.73
N ALA A 65 -8.15 9.74 4.71
CA ALA A 65 -7.21 9.70 3.58
C ALA A 65 -5.80 10.16 3.95
N ASP A 66 -5.68 11.12 4.87
CA ASP A 66 -4.40 11.62 5.38
C ASP A 66 -4.08 11.08 6.79
N ASP A 67 -4.88 10.14 7.31
CA ASP A 67 -4.65 9.52 8.62
C ASP A 67 -3.50 8.49 8.53
N PRO A 68 -2.40 8.67 9.30
CA PRO A 68 -1.30 7.70 9.32
C PRO A 68 -1.73 6.31 9.82
N ALA A 69 -2.77 6.20 10.67
CA ALA A 69 -3.27 4.91 11.16
C ALA A 69 -3.99 4.09 10.07
N ASN A 70 -4.49 4.78 9.03
CA ASN A 70 -5.09 4.15 7.86
C ASN A 70 -4.04 3.67 6.85
N GLY A 71 -2.78 4.13 6.96
CA GLY A 71 -1.67 3.67 6.12
C GLY A 71 -1.16 2.29 6.55
N GLN A 72 -0.83 1.45 5.57
CA GLN A 72 -0.15 0.17 5.81
C GLN A 72 0.89 -0.15 4.73
N PRO A 73 1.98 -0.85 5.09
CA PRO A 73 3.00 -1.21 4.14
C PRO A 73 2.52 -2.38 3.28
N SER A 74 2.70 -2.26 1.97
CA SER A 74 2.33 -3.31 1.02
C SER A 74 3.31 -3.34 -0.14
N HIS A 75 3.37 -4.45 -0.87
CA HIS A 75 4.04 -4.47 -2.16
C HIS A 75 3.23 -3.72 -3.22
N SER A 76 3.91 -3.10 -4.18
CA SER A 76 3.32 -2.41 -5.33
C SER A 76 2.33 -3.30 -6.09
N LEU A 77 2.68 -4.57 -6.31
CA LEU A 77 1.84 -5.55 -6.98
C LEU A 77 0.62 -5.93 -6.12
N CYS A 78 0.81 -6.22 -4.83
CA CYS A 78 -0.29 -6.56 -3.93
C CYS A 78 -1.31 -5.42 -3.83
N ASN A 79 -0.83 -4.17 -3.72
CA ASN A 79 -1.68 -2.98 -3.70
C ASN A 79 -2.46 -2.81 -5.02
N LYS A 80 -1.79 -3.00 -6.17
CA LYS A 80 -2.45 -2.97 -7.48
C LYS A 80 -3.51 -4.07 -7.62
N ASN A 81 -3.21 -5.28 -7.14
CA ASN A 81 -4.12 -6.44 -7.18
C ASN A 81 -5.33 -6.26 -6.27
N LYS A 82 -5.17 -5.62 -5.10
CA LYS A 82 -6.26 -5.21 -4.22
C LYS A 82 -7.19 -4.23 -4.94
N GLY A 83 -6.63 -3.17 -5.55
CA GLY A 83 -7.44 -2.16 -6.23
C GLY A 83 -8.42 -1.45 -5.28
N ALA A 84 -9.57 -1.02 -5.80
CA ALA A 84 -10.63 -0.39 -4.99
C ALA A 84 -11.56 -1.41 -4.30
N GLY A 85 -11.36 -2.71 -4.54
CA GLY A 85 -12.16 -3.79 -3.95
C GLY A 85 -11.47 -4.37 -2.74
N ASP A 86 -12.25 -4.80 -1.75
CA ASP A 86 -11.75 -5.48 -0.58
C ASP A 86 -10.80 -6.64 -0.94
N GLN A 87 -9.78 -6.79 -0.09
CA GLN A 87 -8.70 -7.76 -0.17
C GLN A 87 -9.23 -9.13 -0.60
N LYS A 88 -9.03 -9.50 -1.88
CA LYS A 88 -9.26 -10.88 -2.30
C LYS A 88 -8.31 -11.76 -1.49
N PRO A 89 -8.80 -12.73 -0.72
CA PRO A 89 -7.92 -13.67 -0.02
C PRO A 89 -7.02 -14.32 -1.08
N GLY A 90 -5.71 -14.31 -0.83
CA GLY A 90 -4.75 -14.97 -1.71
C GLY A 90 -5.13 -16.45 -1.83
N LEU A 91 -5.67 -16.85 -2.97
CA LEU A 91 -5.63 -18.24 -3.36
C LEU A 91 -4.18 -18.51 -3.77
N GLY A 92 -3.45 -19.23 -2.93
CA GLY A 92 -2.16 -19.79 -3.27
C GLY A 92 -2.25 -20.65 -4.54
N ASP A 93 -1.16 -20.59 -5.30
CA ASP A 93 -0.74 -21.37 -6.48
C ASP A 93 -1.08 -22.89 -6.38
N PRO A 94 -1.18 -23.62 -7.52
CA PRO A 94 0.06 -24.18 -8.06
C PRO A 94 0.14 -24.26 -9.60
N GLY A 95 1.32 -23.94 -10.14
CA GLY A 95 2.09 -24.76 -11.08
C GLY A 95 1.35 -25.54 -12.18
N ARG A 96 1.70 -25.18 -13.43
CA ARG A 96 1.67 -25.96 -14.69
C ARG A 96 0.30 -26.49 -15.17
N VAL A 97 -0.08 -26.04 -16.36
CA VAL A 97 -0.83 -26.86 -17.31
C VAL A 97 0.03 -27.02 -18.57
N TRP A 98 0.04 -28.25 -19.05
CA TRP A 98 0.92 -28.97 -19.97
C TRP A 98 0.69 -28.59 -21.43
#